data_AF-A0A0J0Y0V6-F1
#
_entry.id   AF-A0A0J0Y0V6-F1
#
_cell.length_a   1.000
_cell.length_b   1.000
_cell.length_c   1.000
_cell.angle_alpha   90.00
_cell.angle_beta   90.00
_cell.angle_gamma   90.00
#
_symmetry.space_group_name_H-M   'P 1'
#
loop_
_entity.id
_entity.type
_entity.pdbx_description
1 polymer ?
#
loop_
_entity_poly.entity_id
_entity_poly.type
_entity_poly.pdbx_seq_one_letter_code
_entity_poly.pdbx_strand_id
1 'polypeptide(L)' 'MNIKAATEKREIKIGSDLISIEPVKGDKTLFRISIHQTFKGYIIKQDGQYSKTAGSDIHDLIFARVCHILSQ' A
#
# COMPACT_ATOMS: atom_id res chain seq x y z
N MET A 1 26.22 4.20 13.01
CA MET A 1 24.76 3.99 13.10
C MET A 1 24.17 4.25 11.72
N ASN A 2 24.05 3.23 10.88
CA ASN A 2 23.44 3.37 9.55
C ASN A 2 21.93 3.21 9.70
N ILE A 3 21.23 4.33 9.95
CA ILE A 3 19.77 4.37 9.89
C ILE A 3 19.41 4.10 8.42
N LYS A 4 19.12 2.83 8.09
CA LYS A 4 18.45 2.50 6.83
C LYS A 4 17.10 3.18 6.90
N ALA A 5 16.92 4.26 6.13
CA ALA A 5 15.69 5.03 6.06
C ALA A 5 14.52 4.03 5.96
N ALA A 6 13.65 4.03 6.97
CA ALA A 6 12.43 3.27 6.93
C ALA A 6 11.68 3.74 5.69
N THR A 7 11.43 2.85 4.74
CA THR A 7 10.65 3.18 3.54
C THR A 7 9.34 3.79 4.02
N GLU A 8 9.10 5.06 3.66
CA GLU A 8 8.10 5.91 4.30
C GLU A 8 6.73 5.24 4.32
N LYS A 9 6.33 4.76 5.51
CA LYS A 9 4.97 4.30 5.77
C LYS A 9 4.05 5.49 5.56
N ARG A 10 3.06 5.34 4.68
CA ARG A 10 1.99 6.32 4.50
C ARG A 10 0.73 5.81 5.18
N GLU A 11 0.14 6.63 6.03
CA GLU A 11 -1.16 6.35 6.65
C GLU A 11 -2.20 7.31 6.10
N ILE A 12 -3.35 6.76 5.72
CA ILE A 12 -4.46 7.52 5.13
C ILE A 12 -5.76 7.11 5.82
N LYS A 13 -6.64 8.08 6.05
CA LYS A 13 -7.97 7.83 6.60
C LYS A 13 -9.01 7.89 5.49
N ILE A 14 -9.80 6.84 5.33
CA ILE A 14 -10.93 6.79 4.38
C ILE A 14 -12.19 6.42 5.17
N GLY A 15 -13.08 7.39 5.37
CA GLY A 15 -14.24 7.18 6.26
C GLY A 15 -13.80 6.86 7.69
N SER A 16 -14.28 5.73 8.21
CA SER A 16 -13.86 5.19 9.52
C SER A 16 -12.53 4.46 9.46
N ASP A 17 -12.02 4.11 8.27
CA ASP A 17 -10.91 3.20 8.11
C ASP A 17 -9.56 3.90 8.10
N LEU A 18 -8.60 3.34 8.85
CA LEU A 18 -7.19 3.72 8.78
C LEU A 18 -6.45 2.74 7.90
N ILE A 19 -5.93 3.21 6.77
CA ILE A 19 -5.18 2.40 5.81
C ILE A 19 -3.70 2.75 5.91
N SER A 20 -2.88 1.73 6.11
CA SER A 20 -1.43 1.82 6.06
C SER A 20 -0.93 1.27 4.73
N ILE A 21 -0.09 2.05 4.05
CA ILE A 21 0.59 1.70 2.81
C ILE A 21 2.10 1.66 3.12
N GLU A 22 2.67 0.48 3.06
CA GLU A 22 4.08 0.24 3.42
C GLU A 22 4.82 -0.35 2.21
N PRO A 23 5.85 0.32 1.66
CA PRO A 23 6.66 -0.29 0.62
C PRO A 23 7.42 -1.51 1.17
N VAL A 24 7.48 -2.59 0.41
CA VAL A 24 8.18 -3.80 0.84
C VAL A 24 9.68 -3.58 0.79
N LYS A 25 10.38 -3.98 1.86
CA LYS A 25 11.83 -3.80 1.95
C LYS A 25 12.54 -4.55 0.83
N GLY A 26 13.29 -3.81 0.02
CA GLY A 26 14.00 -4.36 -1.15
C GLY A 26 13.20 -4.33 -2.44
N ASP A 27 11.90 -3.99 -2.38
CA ASP A 27 11.04 -3.87 -3.56
C ASP A 27 10.23 -2.57 -3.51
N LYS A 28 10.65 -1.61 -4.34
CA LYS A 28 9.99 -0.29 -4.44
C LYS A 28 8.68 -0.32 -5.20
N THR A 29 8.37 -1.43 -5.86
CA THR A 29 7.17 -1.59 -6.69
C THR A 29 6.04 -2.29 -5.93
N LEU A 30 6.34 -2.93 -4.81
CA LEU A 30 5.40 -3.71 -4.01
C LEU A 30 5.03 -2.97 -2.72
N PHE A 31 3.73 -2.84 -2.47
CA PHE A 31 3.17 -2.10 -1.35
C PHE A 31 2.28 -3.01 -0.53
N ARG A 32 2.62 -3.19 0.74
CA ARG A 32 1.81 -3.88 1.74
C ARG A 32 0.68 -2.95 2.19
N ILE A 33 -0.55 -3.44 2.10
CA ILE A 33 -1.75 -2.71 2.50
C ILE A 33 -2.31 -3.34 3.78
N SER A 34 -2.52 -2.50 4.79
CA SER A 34 -3.20 -2.91 6.02
C SER A 34 -4.36 -1.95 6.31
N ILE A 35 -5.48 -2.47 6.78
CA ILE A 35 -6.65 -1.68 7.22
C ILE A 35 -6.84 -1.95 8.70
N HIS A 36 -6.89 -0.90 9.53
CA HIS A 36 -6.92 -1.00 10.99
C HIS A 36 -5.81 -1.91 11.53
N GLN A 37 -4.59 -1.73 11.01
CA GLN A 37 -3.40 -2.54 11.32
C GLN A 37 -3.50 -4.03 10.94
N THR A 38 -4.61 -4.46 10.33
CA THR A 38 -4.80 -5.82 9.83
C THR A 38 -4.33 -5.90 8.39
N PHE A 39 -3.42 -6.84 8.09
CA PHE A 39 -2.93 -7.06 6.73
C PHE A 39 -4.05 -7.50 5.79
N LYS A 40 -4.12 -6.88 4.61
CA LYS A 40 -5.16 -7.16 3.60
C LYS A 40 -4.61 -7.65 2.26
N GLY A 41 -3.32 -7.45 2.00
CA GLY A 41 -2.70 -7.90 0.76
C GLY A 41 -1.65 -6.94 0.26
N TYR A 42 -1.28 -7.12 -1.00
CA TYR A 42 -0.31 -6.26 -1.66
C TYR A 42 -0.90 -5.60 -2.91
N ILE A 43 -0.42 -4.39 -3.16
CA ILE A 43 -0.56 -3.71 -4.44
C ILE A 43 0.82 -3.67 -5.08
N ILE A 44 0.92 -4.01 -6.36
CA ILE A 44 2.16 -3.95 -7.13
C ILE A 44 2.03 -2.91 -8.24
N LYS A 45 3.13 -2.19 -8.51
CA LYS A 45 3.26 -1.25 -9.62
C LYS A 45 4.09 -1.88 -10.74
N GLN A 46 3.49 -2.06 -11.91
CA GLN A 46 4.16 -2.58 -13.11
C GLN A 46 3.82 -1.68 -14.29
N ASP A 47 4.82 -1.26 -15.07
CA ASP A 47 4.66 -0.40 -16.25
C ASP A 47 3.80 0.86 -16.00
N GLY A 48 3.95 1.44 -14.81
CA GLY A 48 3.19 2.63 -14.38
C GLY A 48 1.77 2.36 -13.90
N GLN A 49 1.28 1.12 -14.01
CA GLN A 49 -0.05 0.70 -13.56
C GLN A 49 0.02 -0.01 -12.22
N TYR A 50 -1.07 0.09 -11.44
CA TYR A 50 -1.20 -0.58 -10.15
C TYR A 50 -2.18 -1.75 -10.26
N SER A 51 -1.86 -2.87 -9.62
CA SER A 51 -2.74 -4.04 -9.54
C SER A 51 -2.68 -4.69 -8.17
N LYS A 52 -3.74 -5.42 -7.80
CA LYS A 52 -3.77 -6.25 -6.59
C LYS A 52 -3.05 -7.57 -6.85
N THR A 53 -2.21 -8.03 -5.92
CA THR A 53 -1.62 -9.37 -6.05
C THR A 53 -2.68 -10.44 -5.78
N ALA A 54 -2.46 -11.65 -6.32
CA ALA A 54 -3.32 -12.80 -6.05
C ALA A 54 -3.48 -13.03 -4.53
N GLY A 55 -4.70 -13.33 -4.09
CA GLY A 55 -5.04 -13.53 -2.68
C GLY A 55 -5.22 -12.25 -1.85
N SER A 56 -5.13 -11.05 -2.45
CA SER A 56 -5.40 -9.80 -1.74
C SER A 56 -6.88 -9.59 -1.48
N ASP A 57 -7.25 -9.38 -0.21
CA ASP A 57 -8.58 -9.03 0.30
C ASP A 57 -8.72 -7.49 0.42
N ILE A 58 -8.34 -6.77 -0.64
CA ILE A 58 -8.44 -5.31 -0.70
C ILE A 58 -9.69 -4.95 -1.49
N HIS A 59 -10.65 -4.34 -0.80
CA HIS A 59 -11.88 -3.84 -1.42
C HIS A 59 -11.58 -2.81 -2.53
N ASP A 60 -12.31 -2.85 -3.64
CA ASP A 60 -12.00 -2.07 -4.85
C ASP A 60 -11.98 -0.56 -4.62
N LEU A 61 -12.87 -0.05 -3.77
CA LEU A 61 -12.87 1.37 -3.41
C LEU A 61 -11.58 1.79 -2.69
N ILE A 62 -11.10 0.97 -1.74
CA ILE A 62 -9.86 1.23 -1.03
C ILE A 62 -8.68 1.12 -1.99
N PHE A 63 -8.67 0.10 -2.84
CA PHE A 63 -7.68 -0.07 -3.89
C PHE A 63 -7.58 1.16 -4.80
N ALA A 64 -8.70 1.66 -5.33
CA ALA A 64 -8.73 2.82 -6.21
C ALA A 64 -8.19 4.09 -5.52
N ARG A 65 -8.53 4.29 -4.23
CA ARG A 65 -8.05 5.42 -3.43
C ARG A 65 -6.55 5.33 -3.13
N VAL A 66 -6.06 4.14 -2.80
CA VAL A 66 -4.62 3.91 -2.59
C VAL A 66 -3.86 4.19 -3.90
N CYS A 67 -4.34 3.71 -5.03
CA CYS A 67 -3.72 3.97 -6.34
C CYS A 67 -3.66 5.47 -6.65
N HIS A 68 -4.77 6.19 -6.44
CA HIS A 68 -4.81 7.64 -6.65
C HIS A 68 -3.71 8.36 -5.83
N ILE A 69 -3.54 7.98 -4.56
CA ILE A 69 -2.55 8.59 -3.66
C ILE A 69 -1.11 8.20 -4.02
N LEU A 70 -0.89 6.99 -4.52
CA LEU A 70 0.42 6.55 -4.99
C LEU A 70 0.81 7.17 -6.34
N SER A 71 -0.14 7.73 -7.08
CA SER A 71 0.05 8.41 -8.35
C SER A 71 0.29 9.92 -8.24
N GLN A 72 0.16 10.51 -7.04
CA GLN A 72 0.52 11.90 -6.75
C GLN A 72 1.98 12.00 -6.30
#